data_AF-A0A6N7A959-F1
#
_entry.id   AF-A0A6N7A959-F1
#
_cell.length_a   1.000
_cell.length_b   1.000
_cell.length_c   1.000
_cell.angle_alpha   90.00
_cell.angle_beta   90.00
_cell.angle_gamma   90.00
#
_symmetry.space_group_name_H-M   'P 1'
#
loop_
_entity.id
_entity.type
_entity.pdbx_description
1 polymer ?
#
loop_
_entity_poly.entity_id
_entity_poly.type
_entity_poly.pdbx_seq_one_letter_code
_entity_poly.pdbx_strand_id
1 'polypeptide(L)'
;MISIVVVLWMFIILFAIIGAMRGWAKEILVTASVIVVLALLLLLEKTLGTRELIQGLNKTLHFWLRIIILLLLVIFGYQTPHLQRLAPKMTREKMEHIILGTLIGAVNGYLIFGSILFYMADAGYPFTKVMAAPTGDIAKTIETMLIYMPPRLLGDPGIYYAVVIAFIFVIVVLI
;
A
#
# COMPACT_ATOMS: atom_id res chain seq x y z
N MET A 1 -0.16 -24.85 1.01
CA MET A 1 0.43 -23.54 1.38
C MET A 1 0.07 -22.56 0.27
N ILE A 2 -0.47 -21.39 0.58
CA ILE A 2 -0.91 -20.45 -0.46
C ILE A 2 0.31 -19.64 -0.93
N SER A 3 0.49 -19.55 -2.25
CA SER A 3 1.59 -18.77 -2.85
C SER A 3 1.40 -17.27 -2.62
N ILE A 4 2.49 -16.55 -2.27
CA ILE A 4 2.54 -15.08 -2.19
C ILE A 4 1.91 -14.43 -3.42
N VAL A 5 2.22 -14.98 -4.58
CA VAL A 5 1.78 -14.45 -5.88
C VAL A 5 0.25 -14.52 -5.96
N VAL A 6 -0.33 -15.64 -5.55
CA VAL A 6 -1.79 -15.84 -5.54
C VAL A 6 -2.46 -14.90 -4.53
N VAL A 7 -1.89 -14.75 -3.34
CA VAL A 7 -2.41 -13.82 -2.32
C VAL A 7 -2.41 -12.38 -2.83
N LEU A 8 -1.32 -11.94 -3.46
CA LEU A 8 -1.26 -10.58 -4.00
C LEU A 8 -2.35 -10.36 -5.05
N TRP A 9 -2.43 -11.22 -6.07
CA TRP A 9 -3.41 -11.06 -7.15
C TRP A 9 -4.85 -11.12 -6.65
N MET A 10 -5.14 -11.99 -5.68
CA MET A 10 -6.44 -12.06 -5.04
C MET A 10 -6.82 -10.71 -4.41
N PHE A 11 -5.91 -10.08 -3.66
CA PHE A 11 -6.19 -8.79 -3.03
C PHE A 11 -6.23 -7.62 -4.03
N ILE A 12 -5.41 -7.64 -5.08
CA ILE A 12 -5.49 -6.66 -6.18
C ILE A 12 -6.88 -6.69 -6.81
N ILE A 13 -7.39 -7.88 -7.15
CA ILE A 13 -8.71 -8.04 -7.76
C ILE A 13 -9.82 -7.62 -6.78
N LEU A 14 -9.70 -8.01 -5.51
CA LEU A 14 -10.66 -7.61 -4.47
C LEU A 14 -10.75 -6.08 -4.36
N PHE A 15 -9.61 -5.40 -4.27
CA PHE A 15 -9.59 -3.94 -4.15
C PHE A 15 -10.01 -3.23 -5.44
N ALA A 16 -9.78 -3.84 -6.61
CA ALA A 16 -10.34 -3.34 -7.86
C ALA A 16 -11.88 -3.30 -7.81
N ILE A 17 -12.50 -4.37 -7.30
CA ILE A 17 -13.97 -4.42 -7.12
C ILE A 17 -14.43 -3.39 -6.09
N ILE A 18 -13.72 -3.26 -4.95
CA ILE A 18 -14.05 -2.24 -3.93
C ILE A 18 -13.97 -0.84 -4.52
N GLY A 19 -12.92 -0.54 -5.30
CA GLY A 19 -12.72 0.75 -5.93
C GLY A 19 -13.78 1.06 -6.98
N ALA A 20 -14.23 0.06 -7.74
CA ALA A 20 -15.34 0.17 -8.68
C ALA A 20 -16.64 0.62 -7.98
N MET A 21 -16.91 0.08 -6.79
CA MET A 21 -18.10 0.40 -6.00
C MET A 21 -17.99 1.75 -5.26
N ARG A 22 -16.78 2.11 -4.81
CA ARG A 22 -16.55 3.29 -3.96
C ARG A 22 -16.36 4.59 -4.76
N GLY A 23 -15.83 4.48 -5.98
CA GLY A 23 -15.57 5.58 -6.89
C GLY A 23 -14.16 6.16 -6.75
N TRP A 24 -13.61 6.61 -7.89
CA TRP A 24 -12.21 7.02 -8.02
C TRP A 24 -11.75 8.12 -7.06
N ALA A 25 -12.55 9.18 -6.87
CA ALA A 25 -12.15 10.32 -6.04
C ALA A 25 -11.86 9.93 -4.59
N LYS A 26 -12.63 8.97 -4.04
CA LYS A 26 -12.41 8.43 -2.69
C LYS A 26 -11.22 7.48 -2.64
N GLU A 27 -10.97 6.74 -3.71
CA GLU A 27 -9.81 5.84 -3.81
C GLU A 27 -8.50 6.61 -3.95
N ILE A 28 -8.48 7.80 -4.58
CA ILE A 28 -7.29 8.67 -4.62
C ILE A 28 -6.85 9.09 -3.20
N LEU A 29 -7.79 9.39 -2.32
CA LEU A 29 -7.48 9.73 -0.92
C LEU A 29 -6.83 8.55 -0.20
N VAL A 30 -7.23 7.32 -0.52
CA VAL A 30 -6.58 6.11 0.01
C VAL A 30 -5.17 5.98 -0.55
N THR A 31 -5.00 6.14 -1.87
CA THR A 31 -3.67 6.08 -2.52
C THR A 31 -2.71 7.07 -1.87
N ALA A 32 -3.17 8.30 -1.65
CA ALA A 32 -2.39 9.34 -0.99
C ALA A 32 -2.00 8.94 0.43
N SER A 33 -2.94 8.40 1.21
CA SER A 33 -2.64 7.91 2.57
C SER A 33 -1.61 6.78 2.57
N VAL A 34 -1.71 5.84 1.62
CA VAL A 34 -0.74 4.75 1.47
C VAL A 34 0.65 5.30 1.12
N ILE A 35 0.74 6.25 0.20
CA ILE A 35 2.02 6.89 -0.15
C ILE A 35 2.62 7.63 1.05
N VAL A 36 1.80 8.39 1.79
CA VAL A 36 2.23 9.12 2.98
C VAL A 36 2.77 8.17 4.04
N VAL A 37 2.10 7.04 4.30
CA VAL A 37 2.60 6.10 5.30
C VAL A 37 3.88 5.39 4.85
N LEU A 38 4.04 5.08 3.56
CA LEU A 38 5.30 4.55 3.04
C LEU A 38 6.44 5.55 3.17
N ALA A 39 6.18 6.83 2.91
CA ALA A 39 7.14 7.91 3.13
C ALA A 39 7.50 8.05 4.60
N LEU A 40 6.49 8.01 5.49
CA LEU A 40 6.70 8.07 6.93
C LEU A 40 7.56 6.91 7.42
N LEU A 41 7.27 5.68 7.00
CA LEU A 41 8.05 4.50 7.37
C LEU A 41 9.50 4.61 6.88
N LEU A 42 9.72 5.02 5.62
CA LEU A 42 11.08 5.24 5.09
C LEU A 42 11.83 6.33 5.87
N LEU A 43 11.16 7.44 6.17
CA LEU A 43 11.72 8.54 6.94
C LEU A 43 12.06 8.11 8.36
N LEU A 44 11.18 7.36 9.03
CA LEU A 44 11.44 6.81 10.36
C LEU A 44 12.66 5.88 10.33
N GLU A 45 12.75 4.97 9.35
CA GLU A 45 13.90 4.08 9.19
C GLU A 45 15.21 4.86 8.95
N LYS A 46 15.17 5.91 8.13
CA LYS A 46 16.32 6.75 7.80
C LYS A 46 16.77 7.65 8.96
N THR A 47 15.83 8.26 9.67
CA THR A 47 16.12 9.25 10.74
C THR A 47 16.45 8.59 12.06
N LEU A 48 15.79 7.47 12.40
CA LEU A 48 16.03 6.75 13.66
C LEU A 48 17.29 5.86 13.61
N GLY A 49 18.12 5.95 12.56
CA GLY A 49 19.43 5.27 12.50
C GLY A 49 19.33 3.76 12.75
N THR A 50 18.30 3.13 12.21
CA THR A 50 17.81 1.85 12.74
C THR A 50 18.74 0.66 12.53
N ARG A 51 19.90 0.79 11.88
CA ARG A 51 20.88 -0.30 11.86
C ARG A 51 21.33 -0.74 13.26
N GLU A 52 21.35 0.15 14.26
CA GLU A 52 21.78 -0.19 15.62
C GLU A 52 20.60 -0.57 16.55
N LEU A 53 19.44 0.05 16.38
CA LEU A 53 18.19 -0.32 17.09
C LEU A 53 17.53 -1.60 16.54
N ILE A 54 17.57 -1.86 15.22
CA ILE A 54 17.01 -3.07 14.58
C ILE A 54 17.88 -4.31 14.80
N GLN A 55 19.21 -4.15 14.98
CA GLN A 55 20.05 -5.29 15.37
C GLN A 55 19.68 -5.81 16.78
N GLY A 56 19.14 -4.95 17.66
CA GLY A 56 18.60 -5.34 18.97
C GLY A 56 17.10 -5.67 18.98
N LEU A 57 16.31 -5.17 18.01
CA LEU A 57 14.87 -5.44 17.94
C LEU A 57 14.57 -6.78 17.25
N ASN A 58 13.62 -7.52 17.83
CA ASN A 58 13.06 -8.72 17.22
C ASN A 58 12.46 -8.39 15.84
N LYS A 59 12.91 -9.07 14.77
CA LYS A 59 12.41 -8.88 13.39
C LYS A 59 10.89 -8.94 13.29
N THR A 60 10.26 -9.76 14.13
CA THR A 60 8.80 -9.88 14.23
C THR A 60 8.16 -8.62 14.79
N LEU A 61 8.77 -7.97 15.77
CA LEU A 61 8.27 -6.70 16.32
C LEU A 61 8.38 -5.58 15.28
N HIS A 62 9.50 -5.51 14.57
CA HIS A 62 9.68 -4.54 13.48
C HIS A 62 8.64 -4.72 12.36
N PHE A 63 8.31 -5.96 12.00
CA PHE A 63 7.20 -6.26 11.10
C PHE A 63 5.88 -5.70 11.63
N TRP A 64 5.49 -6.01 12.86
CA TRP A 64 4.21 -5.56 13.42
C TRP A 64 4.08 -4.04 13.50
N LEU A 65 5.16 -3.33 13.86
CA LEU A 65 5.16 -1.87 13.87
C LEU A 65 4.83 -1.29 12.49
N ARG A 66 5.50 -1.79 11.43
CA ARG A 66 5.26 -1.36 10.05
C ARG A 66 3.82 -1.66 9.61
N ILE A 67 3.30 -2.84 9.95
CA ILE A 67 1.94 -3.25 9.61
C ILE A 67 0.89 -2.40 10.34
N ILE A 68 1.07 -2.15 11.64
CA ILE A 68 0.12 -1.35 12.44
C ILE A 68 0.06 0.08 11.91
N ILE A 69 1.22 0.70 11.67
CA ILE A 69 1.30 2.07 11.14
C ILE A 69 0.68 2.13 9.73
N LEU A 70 1.00 1.18 8.85
CA LEU A 70 0.42 1.04 7.51
C LEU A 70 -1.12 0.97 7.59
N LEU A 71 -1.66 0.02 8.37
CA LEU A 71 -3.10 -0.20 8.47
C LEU A 71 -3.83 1.00 9.09
N LEU A 72 -3.25 1.64 10.11
CA LEU A 72 -3.86 2.80 10.75
C LEU A 72 -4.05 3.96 9.75
N LEU A 73 -3.03 4.26 8.95
CA LEU A 73 -3.09 5.31 7.94
C LEU A 73 -4.02 4.91 6.78
N VAL A 74 -3.98 3.66 6.33
CA VAL A 74 -4.91 3.13 5.33
C VAL A 74 -6.35 3.27 5.79
N ILE A 75 -6.64 2.94 7.06
CA ILE A 75 -7.97 3.12 7.67
C ILE A 75 -8.38 4.59 7.62
N PHE A 76 -7.50 5.54 7.94
CA PHE A 76 -7.81 6.96 7.80
C PHE A 76 -8.07 7.39 6.35
N GLY A 77 -7.36 6.82 5.37
CA GLY A 77 -7.66 7.03 3.95
C GLY A 77 -9.04 6.52 3.56
N TYR A 78 -9.49 5.40 4.15
CA TYR A 78 -10.83 4.85 3.93
C TYR A 78 -11.91 5.60 4.71
N GLN A 79 -11.61 6.04 5.92
CA GLN A 79 -12.43 6.89 6.77
C GLN A 79 -12.36 8.35 6.30
N THR A 80 -12.85 8.62 5.09
CA THR A 80 -13.05 10.01 4.67
C THR A 80 -14.22 10.58 5.50
N PRO A 81 -14.02 11.60 6.34
CA PRO A 81 -15.12 12.23 7.05
C PRO A 81 -16.15 12.75 6.04
N HIS A 82 -17.38 13.00 6.50
CA HIS A 82 -18.53 13.49 5.71
C HIS A 82 -18.33 14.90 5.10
N LEU A 83 -17.14 15.24 4.59
CA LEU A 83 -16.83 16.42 3.78
C LEU A 83 -17.53 16.43 2.41
N GLN A 84 -18.53 15.58 2.20
CA GLN A 84 -19.38 15.54 1.01
C GLN A 84 -20.30 16.77 0.86
N ARG A 85 -20.26 17.72 1.80
CA ARG A 85 -21.03 18.98 1.72
C ARG A 85 -20.37 20.05 0.84
N LEU A 86 -19.12 19.86 0.41
CA LEU A 86 -18.37 20.88 -0.33
C LEU A 86 -18.05 20.53 -1.79
N ALA A 87 -18.18 19.26 -2.20
CA ALA A 87 -17.96 18.88 -3.59
C ALA A 87 -19.28 18.98 -4.40
N PRO A 88 -19.32 19.76 -5.49
CA PRO A 88 -20.45 19.74 -6.41
C PRO A 88 -20.69 18.31 -6.87
N LYS A 89 -21.96 17.91 -6.99
CA LYS A 89 -22.38 16.61 -7.47
C LYS A 89 -21.94 16.44 -8.94
N MET A 90 -20.67 16.12 -9.18
CA MET A 90 -20.13 15.73 -10.49
C MET A 90 -20.65 14.33 -10.81
N THR A 91 -21.94 14.27 -11.15
CA THR A 91 -22.53 13.17 -11.89
C THR A 91 -22.22 13.40 -13.37
N ARG A 92 -21.01 13.07 -13.81
CA ARG A 92 -20.73 12.94 -15.24
C ARG A 92 -20.13 11.56 -15.49
N GLU A 93 -21.04 10.72 -15.99
CA GLU A 93 -20.90 9.34 -16.48
C GLU A 93 -20.53 8.24 -15.47
N LYS A 94 -21.55 7.45 -15.07
CA LYS A 94 -21.40 6.30 -14.15
C LYS A 94 -20.30 5.33 -14.58
N MET A 95 -20.05 5.16 -15.88
CA MET A 95 -19.05 4.22 -16.39
C MET A 95 -17.61 4.72 -16.18
N GLU A 96 -17.31 5.98 -16.44
CA GLU A 96 -15.98 6.56 -16.20
C GLU A 96 -15.60 6.43 -14.72
N HIS A 97 -16.54 6.75 -13.83
CA HIS A 97 -16.31 6.65 -12.40
C HIS A 97 -15.99 5.24 -11.91
N ILE A 98 -16.61 4.22 -12.52
CA ILE A 98 -16.42 2.81 -12.20
C ILE A 98 -15.06 2.34 -12.73
N ILE A 99 -14.71 2.66 -13.98
CA ILE A 99 -13.46 2.23 -14.60
C ILE A 99 -12.26 2.83 -13.83
N LEU A 100 -12.26 4.14 -13.60
CA LEU A 100 -11.20 4.80 -12.83
C LEU A 100 -11.13 4.27 -11.40
N GLY A 101 -12.30 4.06 -10.76
CA GLY A 101 -12.37 3.46 -9.43
C GLY A 101 -11.76 2.06 -9.41
N THR A 102 -11.98 1.25 -10.44
CA THR A 102 -11.45 -0.11 -10.55
C THR A 102 -9.92 -0.09 -10.66
N LEU A 103 -9.37 0.78 -11.51
CA LEU A 103 -7.93 0.90 -11.71
C LEU A 103 -7.23 1.40 -10.45
N ILE A 104 -7.73 2.46 -9.82
CA ILE A 104 -7.13 3.02 -8.60
C ILE A 104 -7.31 2.05 -7.43
N GLY A 105 -8.44 1.36 -7.35
CA GLY A 105 -8.65 0.27 -6.40
C GLY A 105 -7.60 -0.84 -6.56
N ALA A 106 -7.34 -1.30 -7.79
CA ALA A 106 -6.30 -2.29 -8.05
C ALA A 106 -4.91 -1.80 -7.61
N VAL A 107 -4.59 -0.54 -7.89
CA VAL A 107 -3.35 0.11 -7.42
C VAL A 107 -3.30 0.15 -5.90
N ASN A 108 -4.38 0.51 -5.21
CA ASN A 108 -4.45 0.51 -3.75
C ASN A 108 -4.24 -0.89 -3.17
N GLY A 109 -4.89 -1.91 -3.75
CA GLY A 109 -4.69 -3.30 -3.35
C GLY A 109 -3.22 -3.72 -3.47
N TYR A 110 -2.58 -3.36 -4.58
CA TYR A 110 -1.16 -3.60 -4.80
C TYR A 110 -0.26 -2.81 -3.83
N LEU A 111 -0.53 -1.53 -3.59
CA LEU A 111 0.25 -0.71 -2.67
C LEU A 111 0.15 -1.22 -1.23
N ILE A 112 -1.05 -1.60 -0.78
CA ILE A 112 -1.28 -2.08 0.58
C ILE A 112 -0.71 -3.49 0.75
N PHE A 113 -1.20 -4.46 -0.02
CA PHE A 113 -0.81 -5.86 0.17
C PHE A 113 0.60 -6.14 -0.36
N GLY A 114 1.05 -5.46 -1.40
CA GLY A 114 2.46 -5.52 -1.82
C GLY A 114 3.38 -5.04 -0.70
N SER A 115 3.01 -3.99 0.05
CA SER A 115 3.81 -3.55 1.20
C SER A 115 3.80 -4.55 2.35
N ILE A 116 2.64 -5.12 2.67
CA ILE A 116 2.51 -6.16 3.71
C ILE A 116 3.39 -7.37 3.38
N LEU A 117 3.30 -7.87 2.14
CA LEU A 117 4.07 -9.01 1.67
C LEU A 117 5.58 -8.70 1.64
N PHE A 118 5.96 -7.48 1.26
CA PHE A 118 7.35 -7.02 1.30
C PHE A 118 7.89 -7.04 2.73
N TYR A 119 7.17 -6.45 3.70
CA TYR A 119 7.61 -6.42 5.09
C TYR A 119 7.70 -7.81 5.72
N MET A 120 6.84 -8.74 5.29
CA MET A 120 6.91 -10.13 5.73
C MET A 120 8.14 -10.86 5.18
N ALA A 121 8.48 -10.63 3.91
CA ALA A 121 9.69 -11.17 3.31
C ALA A 121 10.96 -10.57 3.95
N ASP A 122 10.98 -9.26 4.19
CA ASP A 122 12.07 -8.56 4.88
C ASP A 122 12.27 -9.05 6.33
N ALA A 123 11.18 -9.41 7.03
CA ALA A 123 11.25 -10.02 8.35
C ALA A 123 11.68 -11.50 8.34
N GLY A 124 11.85 -12.11 7.16
CA GLY A 124 12.28 -13.50 7.01
C GLY A 124 11.18 -14.54 7.27
N TYR A 125 9.93 -14.23 6.93
CA TYR A 125 8.77 -15.12 7.10
C TYR A 125 8.56 -15.62 8.55
N PRO A 126 8.38 -14.71 9.52
CA PRO A 126 8.25 -15.07 10.94
C PRO A 126 7.01 -15.94 11.26
N PHE A 127 6.04 -16.03 10.35
CA PHE A 127 4.79 -16.79 10.53
C PHE A 127 4.69 -17.98 9.58
N THR A 128 5.58 -18.96 9.73
CA THR A 128 5.66 -20.16 8.87
C THR A 128 4.36 -20.96 8.77
N LYS A 129 3.48 -20.90 9.78
CA LYS A 129 2.15 -21.54 9.76
C LYS A 129 1.14 -20.86 8.81
N VAL A 130 1.29 -19.56 8.57
CA VAL A 130 0.41 -18.77 7.69
C VAL A 130 1.01 -18.68 6.30
N MET A 131 2.31 -18.33 6.23
CA MET A 131 3.05 -18.21 4.99
C MET A 131 4.52 -18.55 5.24
N ALA A 132 5.01 -19.61 4.59
CA ALA A 132 6.42 -19.96 4.65
C ALA A 132 7.21 -19.32 3.52
N ALA A 133 8.53 -19.27 3.72
CA ALA A 133 9.47 -18.89 2.69
C ALA A 133 9.25 -19.77 1.44
N PRO A 134 9.21 -19.17 0.25
CA PRO A 134 9.05 -19.92 -0.99
C PRO A 134 10.26 -20.82 -1.24
N THR A 135 10.02 -22.01 -1.78
CA THR A 135 11.06 -22.98 -2.14
C THR A 135 10.99 -23.31 -3.63
N GLY A 136 12.11 -23.77 -4.21
CA GLY A 136 12.20 -24.17 -5.62
C GLY A 136 12.05 -23.01 -6.61
N ASP A 137 11.52 -23.28 -7.79
CA ASP A 137 11.43 -22.32 -8.91
C ASP A 137 10.56 -21.09 -8.58
N ILE A 138 9.59 -21.25 -7.67
CA ILE A 138 8.70 -20.17 -7.22
C ILE A 138 9.46 -19.12 -6.41
N ALA A 139 10.57 -19.50 -5.74
CA ALA A 139 11.39 -18.58 -4.95
C ALA A 139 12.02 -17.50 -5.82
N LYS A 140 12.57 -17.85 -6.98
CA LYS A 140 13.17 -16.90 -7.94
C LYS A 140 12.14 -15.89 -8.47
N THR A 141 10.93 -16.36 -8.75
CA THR A 141 9.82 -15.48 -9.17
C THR A 141 9.46 -14.48 -8.08
N ILE A 142 9.41 -14.93 -6.81
CA ILE A 142 9.10 -14.06 -5.68
C ILE A 142 10.24 -13.07 -5.40
N GLU A 143 11.50 -13.49 -5.50
CA GLU A 143 12.65 -12.59 -5.39
C GLU A 143 12.59 -11.47 -6.42
N THR A 144 12.27 -11.81 -7.67
CA THR A 144 12.10 -10.83 -8.75
C THR A 144 10.92 -9.90 -8.46
N MET A 145 9.82 -10.44 -7.96
CA MET A 145 8.63 -9.69 -7.58
C MET A 145 8.87 -8.72 -6.42
N LEU A 146 9.70 -9.09 -5.44
CA LEU A 146 10.07 -8.24 -4.30
C LEU A 146 10.82 -6.97 -4.72
N ILE A 147 11.53 -6.99 -5.86
CA ILE A 147 12.18 -5.79 -6.42
C ILE A 147 11.13 -4.75 -6.80
N TYR A 148 10.00 -5.20 -7.34
CA TYR A 148 8.91 -4.34 -7.76
C TYR A 148 7.90 -4.08 -6.66
N MET A 149 8.08 -4.54 -5.41
CA MET A 149 7.07 -4.25 -4.37
C MET A 149 7.10 -2.78 -3.92
N PRO A 150 5.95 -2.21 -3.50
CA PRO A 150 5.79 -0.77 -3.31
C PRO A 150 6.85 -0.09 -2.41
N PRO A 151 7.25 -0.66 -1.25
CA PRO A 151 8.26 0.00 -0.40
C PRO A 151 9.61 0.15 -1.10
N ARG A 152 9.99 -0.84 -1.94
CA ARG A 152 11.26 -0.84 -2.68
C ARG A 152 11.16 -0.09 -4.01
N LEU A 153 10.02 -0.21 -4.70
CA LEU A 153 9.75 0.47 -5.96
C LEU A 153 9.72 1.99 -5.78
N LEU A 154 9.09 2.48 -4.71
CA LEU A 154 9.03 3.91 -4.43
C LEU A 154 10.34 4.40 -3.82
N GLY A 155 10.85 3.73 -2.77
CA GLY A 155 12.22 3.91 -2.24
C GLY A 155 12.69 5.36 -2.01
N ASP A 156 13.98 5.52 -1.73
CA ASP A 156 14.64 6.84 -1.74
C ASP A 156 15.32 7.03 -3.12
N PRO A 157 15.10 8.15 -3.86
CA PRO A 157 14.28 9.31 -3.53
C PRO A 157 12.84 9.27 -4.09
N GLY A 158 12.46 8.20 -4.78
CA GLY A 158 11.19 8.11 -5.52
C GLY A 158 9.95 8.39 -4.66
N ILE A 159 9.97 8.01 -3.38
CA ILE A 159 8.84 8.25 -2.47
C ILE A 159 8.56 9.75 -2.26
N TYR A 160 9.58 10.61 -2.27
CA TYR A 160 9.38 12.04 -2.06
C TYR A 160 8.63 12.66 -3.24
N TYR A 161 8.95 12.25 -4.46
CA TYR A 161 8.21 12.64 -5.66
C TYR A 161 6.78 12.09 -5.62
N ALA A 162 6.60 10.83 -5.21
CA ALA A 162 5.29 10.22 -5.07
C ALA A 162 4.40 10.98 -4.07
N VAL A 163 4.96 11.44 -2.95
CA VAL A 163 4.25 12.28 -1.96
C VAL A 163 3.79 13.60 -2.60
N VAL A 164 4.68 14.31 -3.30
CA VAL A 164 4.32 15.57 -3.97
C VAL A 164 3.21 15.34 -5.00
N ILE A 165 3.32 14.29 -5.81
CA ILE A 165 2.30 13.91 -6.80
C ILE A 165 0.96 13.60 -6.10
N ALA A 166 0.99 12.81 -5.02
CA ALA A 166 -0.20 12.49 -4.25
C ALA A 166 -0.88 13.75 -3.71
N PHE A 167 -0.13 14.70 -3.14
CA PHE A 167 -0.68 15.98 -2.67
C PHE A 167 -1.29 16.80 -3.80
N ILE A 168 -0.66 16.87 -4.97
CA ILE A 168 -1.21 17.57 -6.15
C ILE A 168 -2.58 16.97 -6.52
N PHE A 169 -2.67 15.64 -6.64
CA PHE A 169 -3.94 14.97 -6.94
C PHE A 169 -5.01 15.23 -5.88
N VAL A 170 -4.64 15.17 -4.59
CA VAL A 170 -5.58 15.46 -3.49
C VAL A 170 -6.09 16.89 -3.58
N ILE A 171 -5.23 17.87 -3.85
CA ILE A 171 -5.63 19.27 -4.01
C ILE A 171 -6.60 19.43 -5.19
N VAL A 172 -6.27 18.86 -6.35
CA VAL A 172 -7.12 18.92 -7.56
C VAL A 172 -8.50 18.28 -7.32
N VAL A 173 -8.57 17.22 -6.52
CA VAL A 173 -9.83 16.53 -6.21
C VAL A 173 -10.67 17.28 -5.17
N LEU A 174 -10.05 18.08 -4.30
CA LEU A 174 -10.72 18.81 -3.23
C LEU A 174 -11.19 20.22 -3.63
N ILE A 175 -10.60 20.82 -4.67
CA ILE A 175 -11.01 22.09 -5.26
C ILE A 175 -12.20 21.87 -6.21
#